data_AF-A4TUC9-F1
#
_entry.id   AF-A4TUC9-F1
#
_cell.length_a   1.000
_cell.length_b   1.000
_cell.length_c   1.000
_cell.angle_alpha   90.00
_cell.angle_beta   90.00
_cell.angle_gamma   90.00
#
_symmetry.space_group_name_H-M   'P 1'
#
loop_
_entity.id
_entity.type
_entity.pdbx_description
1 polymer ?
#
loop_
_entity_poly.entity_id
_entity_poly.type
_entity_poly.pdbx_seq_one_letter_code
_entity_poly.pdbx_strand_id
1 'polypeptide(L)'
;MREIIARIVDGSRFDEFKQFYGQTLVCGFARIWGYPVGIVANNGILFSESAVKGAHFVELCAQRGIPLVLRQNIAGSWAWSL
;
A
#
# COMPACT_ATOMS: atom_id res chain seq x y z
N MET A 1 1.80 -5.84 9.47
CA MET A 1 0.82 -5.18 8.57
C MET A 1 0.07 -6.17 7.67
N ARG A 2 0.77 -7.13 7.05
CA ARG A 2 0.17 -8.16 6.18
C ARG A 2 -0.96 -8.95 6.84
N GLU A 3 -0.89 -9.21 8.15
CA GLU A 3 -1.93 -9.92 8.91
C GLU A 3 -3.27 -9.16 8.99
N ILE A 4 -3.23 -7.82 9.01
CA ILE A 4 -4.45 -6.99 9.01
C ILE A 4 -5.07 -7.03 7.62
N ILE A 5 -4.24 -6.90 6.58
CA ILE A 5 -4.68 -6.99 5.18
C ILE A 5 -5.31 -8.36 4.93
N ALA A 6 -4.67 -9.44 5.37
CA ALA A 6 -5.16 -10.81 5.22
C ALA A 6 -6.55 -11.05 5.86
N ARG A 7 -6.93 -10.28 6.88
CA ARG A 7 -8.26 -10.36 7.52
C ARG A 7 -9.34 -9.53 6.81
N ILE A 8 -8.94 -8.53 6.03
CA ILE A 8 -9.84 -7.63 5.31
C ILE A 8 -10.14 -8.17 3.90
N VAL A 9 -9.15 -8.80 3.28
CA VAL A 9 -9.23 -9.25 1.88
C VAL A 9 -9.84 -10.64 1.76
N ASP A 10 -10.63 -10.83 0.70
CA ASP A 10 -11.33 -12.09 0.45
C ASP A 10 -10.33 -13.25 0.30
N GLY A 11 -10.56 -14.32 1.07
CA GLY A 11 -9.72 -15.51 1.05
C GLY A 11 -8.27 -15.28 1.46
N SER A 12 -7.98 -14.17 2.16
CA SER A 12 -6.62 -13.77 2.55
C SER A 12 -5.63 -13.71 1.38
N ARG A 13 -6.14 -13.52 0.15
CA ARG A 13 -5.31 -13.42 -1.06
C ARG A 13 -4.87 -11.98 -1.28
N PHE A 14 -3.57 -11.77 -1.13
CA PHE A 14 -2.91 -10.49 -1.37
C PHE A 14 -1.71 -10.71 -2.29
N ASP A 15 -1.75 -10.10 -3.47
CA ASP A 15 -0.67 -10.16 -4.45
C ASP A 15 0.22 -8.92 -4.31
N GLU A 16 1.38 -9.11 -3.69
CA GLU A 16 2.25 -8.02 -3.29
C GLU A 16 3.10 -7.50 -4.46
N PHE A 17 2.93 -6.22 -4.75
CA PHE A 17 3.67 -5.54 -5.79
C PHE A 17 5.09 -5.20 -5.32
N LYS A 18 6.11 -5.70 -6.04
CA LYS A 18 7.53 -5.49 -5.74
C LYS A 18 7.88 -5.74 -4.26
N GLN A 19 7.55 -6.93 -3.75
CA GLN A 19 7.76 -7.31 -2.34
C GLN A 19 9.21 -7.10 -1.82
N PHE A 20 10.23 -7.16 -2.68
CA PHE A 20 11.64 -7.00 -2.30
C PHE A 20 12.18 -5.56 -2.43
N TYR A 21 11.35 -4.62 -2.89
CA TYR A 21 11.73 -3.23 -3.10
C TYR A 21 10.97 -2.33 -2.12
N GLY A 22 11.65 -1.40 -1.43
CA GLY A 22 10.99 -0.46 -0.50
C GLY A 22 10.10 -1.15 0.54
N GLN A 23 10.69 -2.02 1.39
CA GLN A 23 9.96 -2.86 2.36
C GLN A 23 9.16 -2.07 3.42
N THR A 24 9.39 -0.75 3.55
CA THR A 24 8.61 0.11 4.43
C THR A 24 7.22 0.45 3.88
N LEU A 25 7.00 0.28 2.57
CA LEU A 25 5.71 0.45 1.91
C LEU A 25 5.24 -0.87 1.29
N VAL A 26 4.16 -1.40 1.83
CA VAL A 26 3.48 -2.60 1.33
C VAL A 26 2.43 -2.14 0.31
N CYS A 27 2.59 -2.52 -0.95
CA CYS A 27 1.61 -2.27 -2.01
C CYS A 27 1.19 -3.62 -2.60
N GLY A 28 -0.07 -3.78 -2.99
CA GLY A 28 -0.50 -4.99 -3.66
C GLY A 28 -1.96 -5.01 -4.03
N PHE A 29 -2.33 -5.97 -4.86
CA PHE A 29 -3.70 -6.18 -5.32
C PHE A 29 -4.42 -7.17 -4.41
N ALA A 30 -5.70 -6.90 -4.17
CA ALA A 30 -6.58 -7.78 -3.42
C ALA A 30 -8.01 -7.67 -3.95
N ARG A 31 -8.91 -8.48 -3.38
CA ARG A 31 -10.35 -8.33 -3.59
C ARG A 31 -11.03 -8.14 -2.24
N ILE A 32 -12.01 -7.26 -2.21
CA ILE A 32 -12.85 -6.99 -1.05
C ILE A 32 -14.30 -7.11 -1.55
N TRP A 33 -15.07 -8.05 -1.01
CA TRP A 33 -16.44 -8.32 -1.45
C TRP A 33 -16.56 -8.57 -2.96
N GLY A 34 -15.56 -9.22 -3.55
CA GLY A 34 -15.49 -9.48 -4.98
C GLY A 34 -15.03 -8.30 -5.84
N TYR A 35 -14.85 -7.10 -5.30
CA TYR A 35 -14.33 -5.94 -6.03
C TYR A 35 -12.79 -5.92 -6.02
N PRO A 36 -12.12 -5.74 -7.17
CA PRO A 36 -10.67 -5.58 -7.20
C PRO A 36 -10.28 -4.27 -6.53
N VAL A 37 -9.31 -4.32 -5.63
CA VAL A 37 -8.79 -3.15 -4.90
C VAL A 37 -7.26 -3.16 -4.92
N GLY A 38 -6.65 -1.98 -5.01
CA GLY A 38 -5.22 -1.77 -4.80
C GLY A 38 -5.00 -1.29 -3.38
N ILE A 39 -4.23 -2.01 -2.58
CA ILE A 39 -3.93 -1.64 -1.20
C ILE A 39 -2.53 -1.05 -1.14
N VAL A 40 -2.41 0.14 -0.53
CA VAL A 40 -1.13 0.77 -0.20
C VAL A 40 -1.10 0.99 1.31
N ALA A 41 -0.22 0.27 1.98
CA ALA A 41 -0.06 0.29 3.42
C ALA A 41 1.37 0.68 3.80
N ASN A 42 1.51 1.82 4.46
CA ASN A 42 2.78 2.25 5.02
C ASN A 42 3.01 1.61 6.40
N ASN A 43 4.24 1.17 6.68
CA ASN A 43 4.67 0.60 7.96
C ASN A 43 5.83 1.41 8.59
N GLY A 44 5.78 2.75 8.51
CA GLY A 44 6.73 3.65 9.18
C GLY A 44 7.19 4.82 8.31
N ILE A 45 8.49 5.12 8.37
CA ILE A 45 9.11 6.24 7.63
C ILE A 45 9.12 5.92 6.13
N LEU A 46 8.66 6.89 5.34
CA LEU A 46 8.72 6.83 3.88
C LEU A 46 10.13 7.16 3.42
N PHE A 47 10.83 6.14 2.92
CA PHE A 47 12.08 6.33 2.17
C PHE A 47 11.77 6.67 0.72
N SER A 48 12.69 7.38 0.06
CA SER A 48 12.53 7.80 -1.35
C SER A 48 12.22 6.62 -2.29
N GLU A 49 12.87 5.47 -2.08
CA GLU A 49 12.67 4.25 -2.87
C GLU A 49 11.23 3.70 -2.71
N SER A 50 10.71 3.72 -1.49
CA SER A 50 9.33 3.32 -1.19
C SER A 50 8.31 4.29 -1.81
N ALA A 51 8.61 5.59 -1.88
CA ALA A 51 7.74 6.57 -2.54
C ALA A 51 7.65 6.32 -4.06
N VAL A 52 8.77 6.02 -4.73
CA VAL A 52 8.78 5.66 -6.16
C VAL A 52 7.98 4.38 -6.42
N LYS A 53 8.09 3.38 -5.54
CA LYS A 53 7.27 2.16 -5.60
C LYS A 53 5.77 2.48 -5.51
N GLY A 54 5.39 3.32 -4.55
CA GLY A 54 4.03 3.75 -4.34
C GLY A 54 3.47 4.50 -5.55
N ALA A 55 4.22 5.45 -6.09
CA ALA A 55 3.84 6.23 -7.27
C ALA A 55 3.56 5.31 -8.48
N HIS A 56 4.47 4.38 -8.77
CA HIS A 56 4.30 3.44 -9.88
C HIS A 56 3.10 2.51 -9.69
N PHE A 57 2.82 2.11 -8.44
CA PHE A 57 1.64 1.29 -8.13
C PHE A 57 0.33 2.06 -8.28
N VAL A 58 0.28 3.31 -7.83
CA VAL A 58 -0.89 4.20 -7.98
C VAL A 58 -1.19 4.43 -9.45
N GLU A 59 -0.17 4.68 -10.27
CA GLU A 59 -0.32 4.87 -11.70
C GLU A 59 -0.87 3.61 -12.39
N LEU A 60 -0.36 2.42 -12.03
CA LEU A 60 -0.90 1.13 -12.49
C LEU A 60 -2.37 0.93 -12.11
N CYS A 61 -2.78 1.33 -10.91
CA CYS A 61 -4.17 1.23 -10.46
C CYS A 61 -5.07 2.22 -11.21
N ALA A 62 -4.60 3.45 -11.43
CA ALA A 62 -5.32 4.48 -12.18
C ALA A 62 -5.55 4.04 -13.63
N GLN A 63 -4.54 3.48 -14.30
CA GLN A 63 -4.66 2.95 -15.66
C GLN A 63 -5.66 1.79 -15.77
N ARG A 64 -5.79 0.97 -14.72
CA ARG A 64 -6.69 -0.19 -14.67
C ARG A 64 -8.08 0.13 -14.12
N GLY A 65 -8.32 1.36 -13.66
CA GLY A 65 -9.57 1.74 -12.99
C GLY A 65 -9.80 1.00 -11.66
N ILE A 66 -8.72 0.60 -10.98
CA ILE A 66 -8.82 -0.16 -9.72
C ILE A 66 -8.89 0.84 -8.54
N PRO A 67 -9.92 0.75 -7.69
CA PRO A 67 -10.04 1.61 -6.50
C PRO A 67 -8.89 1.36 -5.51
N LEU A 68 -8.36 2.45 -4.96
CA LEU A 68 -7.24 2.44 -4.03
C LEU A 68 -7.70 2.50 -2.58
N VAL A 69 -7.14 1.64 -1.74
CA VAL A 69 -7.30 1.64 -0.28
C VAL A 69 -5.97 2.03 0.34
N LEU A 70 -5.95 3.18 1.01
CA LEU A 70 -4.77 3.71 1.68
C LEU A 70 -4.84 3.45 3.18
N ARG A 71 -3.85 2.71 3.72
CA ARG A 71 -3.61 2.61 5.16
C ARG A 71 -2.34 3.38 5.50
N GLN A 72 -2.52 4.63 5.90
CA GLN A 72 -1.44 5.48 6.37
C GLN A 72 -1.14 5.19 7.84
N ASN A 73 0.03 4.60 8.13
CA ASN A 73 0.63 4.58 9.46
C ASN A 73 1.94 5.34 9.40
N ILE A 74 1.80 6.65 9.25
CA ILE A 74 2.88 7.59 9.37
C ILE A 74 2.97 7.99 10.85
N ALA A 75 4.09 7.67 11.50
CA ALA A 75 4.53 8.50 12.60
C ALA A 75 4.82 9.86 11.97
N GLY A 76 3.99 10.86 12.28
CA GLY A 76 4.16 12.20 11.73
C GLY A 76 5.60 12.66 11.91
N SER A 77 6.22 13.15 10.85
CA SER A 77 7.49 13.85 10.94
C SER A 77 7.30 15.08 11.83
N TRP A 78 7.98 15.09 12.98
CA TRP A 78 8.01 16.22 13.91
C TRP A 78 8.92 17.29 13.32
N ALA A 79 8.40 18.06 12.36
CA ALA A 79 9.10 19.20 11.79
C ALA A 79 8.12 20.36 11.65
N TRP A 80 7.64 20.87 12.79
CA TRP A 80 7.03 22.19 12.88
C TRP A 80 7.44 22.87 14.20
N SER A 81 8.05 24.05 14.04
CA SER A 81 8.32 25.12 15.02
C SER A 81 9.62 25.06 15.85
N LEU A 82 10.73 25.44 15.21
CA LEU A 82 11.62 26.49 15.73
C LEU A 82 11.77 27.57 14.67
#